data_AF-A0A545U2V3-F1
#
_entry.id   AF-A0A545U2V3-F1
#
_cell.length_a   1.000
_cell.length_b   1.000
_cell.length_c   1.000
_cell.angle_alpha   90.00
_cell.angle_beta   90.00
_cell.angle_gamma   90.00
#
_symmetry.space_group_name_H-M   'P 1'
#
loop_
_entity.id
_entity.type
_entity.pdbx_description
1 polymer ?
#
loop_
_entity_poly.entity_id
_entity_poly.type
_entity_poly.pdbx_seq_one_letter_code
_entity_poly.pdbx_strand_id
1 'polypeptide(L)'
;MSSLTRRHFFPCLLSGVFTASLLAFSPQGFGQEATWDRAQNITDAAVAIAVIQKEKGSRGAFEVIKTCYETAIEPAESYTQGVERCLTQDIINSRMTAAFYGSLSAEARERNGVPAPETITDAMGKRVSATFARLEVPPATAREIVTVINGEGETAFRKARFPQQ
;
A
#
# COMPACT_ATOMS: atom_id res chain seq x y z
N MET A 1 35.79 41.61 -44.68
CA MET A 1 37.13 42.16 -44.95
C MET A 1 37.95 41.93 -43.69
N SER A 2 38.69 40.82 -43.65
CA SER A 2 40.18 40.77 -43.56
C SER A 2 40.65 41.02 -42.12
N SER A 3 41.37 40.15 -41.41
CA SER A 3 42.57 39.36 -41.75
C SER A 3 42.78 38.30 -40.64
N LEU A 4 42.97 36.99 -40.93
CA LEU A 4 44.27 36.27 -40.93
C LEU A 4 45.31 36.88 -39.98
N THR A 5 45.91 36.22 -38.98
CA THR A 5 46.84 35.06 -38.99
C THR A 5 47.28 34.90 -37.51
N ARG A 6 47.52 33.73 -36.89
CA ARG A 6 48.80 32.99 -36.94
C ARG A 6 48.73 31.77 -36.00
N ARG A 7 49.27 30.66 -36.48
CA ARG A 7 49.40 29.34 -35.82
C ARG A 7 50.62 29.29 -34.90
N HIS A 8 50.51 28.55 -33.80
CA HIS A 8 51.57 27.79 -33.11
C HIS A 8 50.83 26.68 -32.31
N PHE A 9 50.71 25.42 -32.71
CA PHE A 9 51.70 24.32 -32.77
C PHE A 9 52.58 24.20 -31.51
N PHE A 10 52.11 23.43 -30.52
CA PHE A 10 52.94 22.75 -29.53
C PHE A 10 52.27 21.41 -29.13
N PRO A 11 52.90 20.27 -29.44
CA PRO A 11 52.48 18.96 -28.95
C PRO A 11 53.25 18.62 -27.68
N CYS A 12 52.56 18.16 -26.64
CA CYS A 12 53.21 17.36 -25.59
C CYS A 12 52.25 16.32 -25.06
N LEU A 13 52.55 15.08 -25.44
CA LEU A 13 52.08 13.85 -24.84
C LEU A 13 52.27 13.92 -23.32
N LEU A 14 51.22 13.63 -22.57
CA LEU A 14 51.34 13.08 -21.22
C LEU A 14 50.11 12.23 -20.94
N SER A 15 50.34 10.93 -21.02
CA SER A 15 49.46 9.87 -20.56
C SER A 15 49.05 10.13 -19.11
N GLY A 16 47.78 10.47 -18.91
CA GLY A 16 47.14 10.50 -17.60
C GLY A 16 46.05 9.44 -17.56
N VAL A 17 46.43 8.22 -17.17
CA VAL A 17 45.46 7.21 -16.71
C VAL A 17 44.93 7.71 -15.37
N PHE A 18 43.75 8.33 -15.37
CA PHE A 18 42.96 8.51 -14.16
C PHE A 18 41.68 7.70 -14.31
N THR A 19 41.76 6.53 -13.69
CA THR A 19 40.68 5.65 -13.22
C THR A 19 39.34 6.37 -13.07
N ALA A 20 38.40 6.02 -13.94
CA ALA A 20 36.99 6.30 -13.73
C ALA A 20 36.53 5.50 -12.49
N SER A 21 36.55 6.13 -11.33
CA SER A 21 35.82 5.66 -10.16
C SER A 21 34.33 5.78 -10.46
N LEU A 22 33.76 4.72 -11.05
CA LEU A 22 32.34 4.43 -11.00
C LEU A 22 31.96 4.33 -9.53
N LEU A 23 31.57 5.45 -8.92
CA LEU A 23 30.78 5.44 -7.70
C LEU A 23 29.48 4.73 -8.07
N ALA A 24 29.44 3.43 -7.78
CA ALA A 24 28.21 2.67 -7.73
C ALA A 24 27.31 3.34 -6.69
N PHE A 25 26.48 4.27 -7.16
CA PHE A 25 25.31 4.73 -6.43
C PHE A 25 24.34 3.55 -6.43
N SER A 26 24.57 2.58 -5.54
CA SER A 26 23.55 1.63 -5.16
C SER A 26 22.48 2.45 -4.46
N PRO A 27 21.25 2.54 -4.98
CA PRO A 27 20.16 3.05 -4.17
C PRO A 27 20.00 2.05 -3.03
N GLN A 28 20.55 2.38 -1.86
CA GLN A 28 20.19 1.73 -0.61
C GLN A 28 18.79 2.21 -0.26
N GLY A 29 17.80 1.71 -1.02
CA GLY A 29 16.45 1.63 -0.53
C GLY A 29 16.45 0.55 0.54
N PHE A 30 16.70 0.92 1.80
CA PHE A 30 16.31 0.10 2.94
C PHE A 30 14.79 0.11 3.04
N GLY A 31 14.11 -0.45 2.04
CA GLY A 31 12.81 -1.06 2.30
C GLY A 31 13.12 -2.36 3.02
N GLN A 32 12.66 -2.50 4.26
CA GLN A 32 12.68 -3.81 4.89
C GLN A 32 11.96 -4.79 3.96
N GLU A 33 12.73 -5.68 3.33
CA GLU A 33 12.14 -6.83 2.66
C GLU A 33 11.38 -7.61 3.73
N ALA A 34 10.10 -7.86 3.48
CA ALA A 34 9.31 -8.66 4.40
C ALA A 34 9.93 -10.04 4.52
N THR A 35 10.09 -10.52 5.74
CA THR A 35 10.58 -11.87 6.03
C THR A 35 9.48 -12.93 5.91
N TRP A 36 8.26 -12.53 5.56
CA TRP A 36 7.09 -13.39 5.40
C TRP A 36 6.55 -13.36 3.97
N ASP A 37 5.79 -14.40 3.61
CA ASP A 37 5.06 -14.43 2.34
C ASP A 37 3.89 -13.44 2.38
N ARG A 38 4.08 -12.29 1.72
CA ARG A 38 3.08 -11.22 1.67
C ARG A 38 1.81 -11.64 0.93
N ALA A 39 1.93 -12.35 -0.19
CA ALA A 39 0.78 -12.74 -1.01
C ALA A 39 -0.13 -13.69 -0.23
N GLN A 40 0.46 -14.68 0.44
CA GLN A 40 -0.26 -15.60 1.32
C GLN A 40 -0.87 -14.85 2.51
N ASN A 41 -0.12 -13.97 3.18
CA ASN A 41 -0.63 -13.19 4.32
C ASN A 41 -1.83 -12.31 3.96
N ILE A 42 -1.77 -11.64 2.80
CA ILE A 42 -2.85 -10.81 2.26
C ILE A 42 -4.08 -11.67 1.94
N THR A 43 -3.87 -12.82 1.28
CA THR A 43 -4.95 -13.76 0.95
C THR A 43 -5.65 -14.29 2.20
N ASP A 44 -4.89 -14.72 3.21
CA ASP A 44 -5.46 -15.23 4.46
C ASP A 44 -6.18 -14.14 5.26
N ALA A 45 -5.66 -12.91 5.24
CA ALA A 45 -6.30 -11.76 5.86
C ALA A 45 -7.67 -11.47 5.19
N ALA A 46 -7.70 -11.49 3.86
CA ALA A 46 -8.89 -11.28 3.05
C ALA A 46 -9.96 -12.35 3.30
N VAL A 47 -9.57 -13.62 3.33
CA VAL A 47 -10.48 -14.73 3.62
C VAL A 47 -11.04 -14.61 5.04
N ALA A 48 -10.19 -14.29 6.02
CA ALA A 48 -10.64 -14.15 7.40
C ALA A 48 -11.70 -13.05 7.56
N ILE A 49 -11.47 -11.86 6.98
CA ILE A 49 -12.44 -10.77 7.08
C ILE A 49 -13.71 -11.04 6.25
N ALA A 50 -13.61 -11.79 5.15
CA ALA A 50 -14.76 -12.26 4.39
C ALA A 50 -15.69 -13.17 5.22
N VAL A 51 -15.11 -14.11 5.96
CA VAL A 51 -15.86 -14.99 6.87
C VAL A 51 -16.56 -14.18 7.95
N ILE A 52 -15.84 -13.27 8.61
CA ILE A 52 -16.41 -12.40 9.65
C ILE A 52 -17.55 -11.55 9.09
N GLN A 53 -17.36 -10.93 7.91
CA GLN A 53 -18.38 -10.09 7.30
C GLN A 53 -19.60 -10.91 6.84
N LYS A 54 -19.41 -12.17 6.45
CA LYS A 54 -20.51 -13.10 6.13
C LYS A 54 -21.35 -13.42 7.37
N GLU A 55 -20.69 -13.68 8.50
CA GLU A 55 -21.34 -14.13 9.73
C GLU A 55 -21.94 -12.98 10.54
N LYS A 56 -21.24 -11.84 10.61
CA LYS A 56 -21.55 -10.74 11.54
C LYS A 56 -21.87 -9.41 10.83
N GLY A 57 -21.89 -9.42 9.50
CA GLY A 57 -22.10 -8.22 8.70
C GLY A 57 -20.93 -7.22 8.75
N SER A 58 -21.11 -6.08 8.07
CA SER A 58 -20.08 -5.03 8.00
C SER A 58 -19.72 -4.46 9.38
N ARG A 59 -20.69 -4.32 10.29
CA ARG A 59 -20.43 -3.86 11.67
C ARG A 59 -19.48 -4.80 12.42
N GLY A 60 -19.73 -6.11 12.36
CA GLY A 60 -18.84 -7.08 13.02
C GLY A 60 -17.43 -7.09 12.44
N ALA A 61 -17.28 -6.87 11.13
CA ALA A 61 -15.98 -6.72 10.49
C ALA A 61 -15.25 -5.45 10.96
N PHE A 62 -15.95 -4.33 11.14
CA PHE A 62 -15.34 -3.10 11.68
C PHE A 62 -14.90 -3.22 13.15
N GLU A 63 -15.59 -4.00 13.98
CA GLU A 63 -15.13 -4.27 15.36
C GLU A 63 -13.82 -5.07 15.37
N VAL A 64 -13.66 -6.03 14.44
CA VAL A 64 -12.39 -6.74 14.27
C VAL A 64 -11.29 -5.80 13.81
N ILE A 65 -11.58 -4.91 12.85
CA ILE A 65 -10.61 -3.91 12.40
C ILE A 65 -10.19 -2.99 13.54
N LYS A 66 -11.14 -2.47 14.31
CA LYS A 66 -10.87 -1.66 15.50
C LYS A 66 -9.91 -2.39 16.46
N THR A 67 -10.23 -3.64 16.79
CA THR A 67 -9.39 -4.48 17.66
C THR A 67 -7.99 -4.68 17.07
N CYS A 68 -7.90 -4.87 15.75
CA CYS A 68 -6.64 -4.98 15.03
C CYS A 68 -5.78 -3.71 15.19
N TYR A 69 -6.40 -2.52 15.09
CA TYR A 69 -5.70 -1.27 15.32
C TYR A 69 -5.18 -1.17 16.75
N GLU A 70 -6.04 -1.39 17.74
CA GLU A 70 -5.70 -1.28 19.17
C GLU A 70 -4.62 -2.27 19.60
N THR A 71 -4.62 -3.49 19.06
CA THR A 71 -3.75 -4.58 19.55
C THR A 71 -2.50 -4.83 18.72
N ALA A 72 -2.53 -4.53 17.42
CA ALA A 72 -1.42 -4.84 16.52
C ALA A 72 -0.82 -3.61 15.84
N ILE A 73 -1.60 -2.57 15.53
CA ILE A 73 -1.08 -1.40 14.82
C ILE A 73 -0.56 -0.36 15.82
N GLU A 74 -1.38 0.11 16.75
CA GLU A 74 -1.03 1.16 17.71
C GLU A 74 0.25 0.88 18.50
N PRO A 75 0.47 -0.33 19.07
CA PRO A 75 1.71 -0.64 19.79
C PRO A 75 2.88 -1.02 18.88
N ALA A 76 2.69 -1.18 17.57
CA ALA A 76 3.78 -1.60 16.69
C ALA A 76 4.83 -0.49 16.49
N GLU A 77 6.09 -0.87 16.61
CA GLU A 77 7.25 -0.02 16.32
C GLU A 77 7.79 -0.22 14.89
N SER A 78 7.38 -1.30 14.22
CA SER A 78 7.83 -1.64 12.87
C SER A 78 6.72 -2.29 12.06
N TYR A 79 6.93 -2.38 10.74
CA TYR A 79 6.03 -3.07 9.85
C TYR A 79 6.21 -4.59 9.96
N THR A 80 5.19 -5.28 10.47
CA THR A 80 5.20 -6.73 10.71
C THR A 80 4.12 -7.44 9.92
N GLN A 81 4.19 -8.77 9.84
CA GLN A 81 3.14 -9.60 9.24
C GLN A 81 1.75 -9.32 9.85
N GLY A 82 1.68 -9.11 11.17
CA GLY A 82 0.44 -8.80 11.88
C GLY A 82 -0.14 -7.43 11.49
N VAL A 83 0.72 -6.41 11.36
CA VAL A 83 0.33 -5.09 10.88
C VAL A 83 -0.21 -5.18 9.44
N GLU A 84 0.49 -5.89 8.55
CA GLU A 84 0.04 -6.08 7.16
C GLU A 84 -1.32 -6.77 7.09
N ARG A 85 -1.53 -7.79 7.92
CA ARG A 85 -2.81 -8.49 8.04
C ARG A 85 -3.93 -7.51 8.45
N CYS A 86 -3.70 -6.70 9.47
CA CYS A 86 -4.69 -5.71 9.94
C CYS A 86 -5.02 -4.66 8.87
N LEU A 87 -4.01 -4.10 8.22
CA LEU A 87 -4.20 -3.11 7.14
C LEU A 87 -4.95 -3.73 5.96
N THR A 88 -4.63 -4.97 5.60
CA THR A 88 -5.33 -5.71 4.54
C THR A 88 -6.81 -5.85 4.86
N GLN A 89 -7.15 -6.23 6.10
CA GLN A 89 -8.55 -6.36 6.53
C GLN A 89 -9.30 -5.02 6.50
N ASP A 90 -8.67 -3.92 6.94
CA ASP A 90 -9.25 -2.57 6.87
C ASP A 90 -9.51 -2.15 5.42
N ILE A 91 -8.49 -2.23 4.55
CA ILE A 91 -8.59 -1.82 3.15
C ILE A 91 -9.71 -2.59 2.46
N ILE A 92 -9.73 -3.93 2.57
CA ILE A 92 -10.72 -4.76 1.90
C ILE A 92 -12.12 -4.46 2.44
N ASN A 93 -12.33 -4.50 3.76
CA ASN A 93 -13.66 -4.28 4.31
C ASN A 93 -14.19 -2.88 4.00
N SER A 94 -13.34 -1.85 4.09
CA SER A 94 -13.70 -0.47 3.79
C SER A 94 -14.07 -0.30 2.32
N ARG A 95 -13.30 -0.85 1.38
CA ARG A 95 -13.59 -0.78 -0.06
C ARG A 95 -14.86 -1.55 -0.42
N MET A 96 -15.04 -2.76 0.10
CA MET A 96 -16.24 -3.56 -0.15
C MET A 96 -17.50 -2.89 0.44
N THR A 97 -17.39 -2.30 1.64
CA THR A 97 -18.48 -1.53 2.25
C THR A 97 -18.81 -0.29 1.42
N ALA A 98 -17.79 0.46 0.99
CA ALA A 98 -17.96 1.63 0.12
C ALA A 98 -18.62 1.24 -1.21
N ALA A 99 -18.18 0.15 -1.85
CA ALA A 99 -18.78 -0.34 -3.09
C ALA A 99 -20.26 -0.72 -2.90
N PHE A 100 -20.60 -1.41 -1.81
CA PHE A 100 -21.98 -1.72 -1.48
C PHE A 100 -22.82 -0.45 -1.26
N TYR A 101 -22.35 0.50 -0.45
CA TYR A 101 -23.07 1.76 -0.24
C TYR A 101 -23.14 2.63 -1.51
N GLY A 102 -22.19 2.48 -2.42
CA GLY A 102 -22.19 3.14 -3.73
C GLY A 102 -23.27 2.60 -4.66
N SER A 103 -23.74 1.37 -4.45
CA SER A 103 -24.88 0.81 -5.18
C SER A 103 -26.24 1.31 -4.68
N LEU A 104 -26.28 1.93 -3.50
CA LEU A 104 -27.50 2.56 -2.95
C LEU A 104 -27.66 3.98 -3.50
N SER A 105 -28.90 4.46 -3.65
CA SER A 105 -29.16 5.88 -3.91
C SER A 105 -28.79 6.74 -2.68
N ALA A 106 -28.58 8.05 -2.88
CA ALA A 106 -28.30 8.97 -1.77
C ALA A 106 -29.42 8.96 -0.72
N GLU A 107 -30.69 8.99 -1.16
CA GLU A 107 -31.86 8.88 -0.29
C GLU A 107 -31.90 7.55 0.48
N ALA A 108 -31.56 6.42 -0.18
CA ALA A 108 -31.48 5.13 0.49
C ALA A 108 -30.37 5.13 1.56
N ARG A 109 -29.20 5.73 1.29
CA ARG A 109 -28.14 5.84 2.30
C ARG A 109 -28.58 6.67 3.51
N GLU A 110 -29.18 7.82 3.26
CA GLU A 110 -29.68 8.72 4.32
C GLU A 110 -30.72 8.02 5.20
N ARG A 111 -31.72 7.36 4.59
CA ARG A 111 -32.73 6.57 5.32
C ARG A 111 -32.14 5.45 6.16
N ASN A 112 -31.04 4.86 5.73
CA ASN A 112 -30.35 3.78 6.45
C ASN A 112 -29.25 4.28 7.40
N GLY A 113 -29.03 5.59 7.49
CA GLY A 113 -28.00 6.18 8.35
C GLY A 113 -26.57 5.74 7.99
N VAL A 114 -26.31 5.42 6.72
CA VAL A 114 -24.98 5.00 6.25
C VAL A 114 -24.26 6.15 5.52
N PRO A 115 -22.93 6.27 5.66
CA PRO A 115 -22.17 7.36 5.05
C PRO A 115 -22.07 7.22 3.53
N ALA A 116 -21.66 8.31 2.88
CA ALA A 116 -21.26 8.27 1.48
C ALA A 116 -20.03 7.35 1.29
N PRO A 117 -19.92 6.64 0.16
CA PRO A 117 -18.78 5.76 -0.14
C PRO A 117 -17.42 6.45 0.03
N GLU A 118 -17.32 7.70 -0.42
CA GLU A 118 -16.09 8.51 -0.38
C GLU A 118 -15.66 8.78 1.06
N THR A 119 -16.61 9.00 1.97
CA THR A 119 -16.31 9.19 3.40
C THR A 119 -15.63 7.96 4.00
N ILE A 120 -16.02 6.75 3.58
CA ILE A 120 -15.41 5.50 4.05
C ILE A 120 -13.99 5.37 3.50
N THR A 121 -13.82 5.55 2.19
CA THR A 121 -12.51 5.38 1.55
C THR A 121 -11.51 6.43 1.99
N ASP A 122 -11.94 7.67 2.23
CA ASP A 122 -11.09 8.75 2.73
C ASP A 122 -10.63 8.50 4.17
N ALA A 123 -11.54 8.06 5.04
CA ALA A 123 -11.21 7.73 6.42
C ALA A 123 -10.23 6.55 6.49
N MET A 124 -10.46 5.50 5.69
CA MET A 124 -9.53 4.38 5.55
C MET A 124 -8.17 4.84 5.00
N GLY A 125 -8.14 5.62 3.91
CA GLY A 125 -6.92 6.11 3.30
C GLY A 125 -6.05 6.93 4.28
N LYS A 126 -6.68 7.76 5.12
CA LYS A 126 -5.98 8.50 6.18
C LYS A 126 -5.35 7.56 7.21
N ARG A 127 -6.07 6.56 7.72
CA ARG A 127 -5.52 5.61 8.70
C ARG A 127 -4.37 4.78 8.13
N VAL A 128 -4.55 4.26 6.91
CA VAL A 128 -3.56 3.42 6.23
C VAL A 128 -2.29 4.21 5.93
N SER A 129 -2.42 5.41 5.34
CA SER A 129 -1.26 6.26 5.03
C SER A 129 -0.53 6.73 6.29
N ALA A 130 -1.25 7.12 7.34
CA ALA A 130 -0.65 7.49 8.63
C ALA A 130 0.09 6.31 9.26
N THR A 131 -0.45 5.09 9.15
CA THR A 131 0.21 3.88 9.65
C THR A 131 1.50 3.59 8.90
N PHE A 132 1.48 3.61 7.56
CA PHE A 132 2.69 3.41 6.76
C PHE A 132 3.75 4.47 7.04
N ALA A 133 3.35 5.74 7.18
CA ALA A 133 4.27 6.83 7.51
C ALA A 133 4.90 6.64 8.91
N ARG A 134 4.10 6.31 9.92
CA ARG A 134 4.57 6.10 11.29
C ARG A 134 5.53 4.91 11.42
N LEU A 135 5.28 3.84 10.66
CA LEU A 135 6.11 2.64 10.63
C LEU A 135 7.22 2.70 9.56
N GLU A 136 7.44 3.88 8.99
CA GLU A 136 8.51 4.16 8.03
C GLU A 136 8.52 3.23 6.79
N VAL A 137 7.34 2.74 6.39
CA VAL A 137 7.21 1.92 5.17
C VAL A 137 7.46 2.81 3.96
N PRO A 138 8.43 2.46 3.08
CA PRO A 138 8.73 3.29 1.92
C PRO A 138 7.50 3.48 1.03
N PRO A 139 7.26 4.68 0.46
CA PRO A 139 6.09 4.95 -0.36
C PRO A 139 5.91 4.00 -1.55
N ALA A 140 7.01 3.53 -2.14
CA ALA A 140 6.96 2.53 -3.21
C ALA A 140 6.42 1.19 -2.71
N THR A 141 6.92 0.70 -1.58
CA THR A 141 6.47 -0.53 -0.93
C THR A 141 5.02 -0.41 -0.47
N ALA A 142 4.60 0.71 0.11
CA ALA A 142 3.22 0.94 0.50
C ALA A 142 2.25 0.87 -0.70
N ARG A 143 2.63 1.45 -1.86
CA ARG A 143 1.83 1.36 -3.10
C ARG A 143 1.76 -0.06 -3.64
N GLU A 144 2.86 -0.81 -3.58
CA GLU A 144 2.91 -2.21 -3.99
C GLU A 144 1.97 -3.06 -3.13
N ILE A 145 2.07 -2.95 -1.81
CA ILE A 145 1.21 -3.65 -0.85
C ILE A 145 -0.27 -3.36 -1.16
N VAL A 146 -0.65 -2.08 -1.29
CA VAL A 146 -2.03 -1.69 -1.61
C VAL A 146 -2.47 -2.22 -2.97
N THR A 147 -1.58 -2.27 -3.96
CA THR A 147 -1.87 -2.85 -5.28
C THR A 147 -2.20 -4.34 -5.17
N VAL A 148 -1.38 -5.11 -4.45
CA VAL A 148 -1.60 -6.55 -4.25
C VAL A 148 -2.90 -6.79 -3.47
N ILE A 149 -3.17 -6.02 -2.42
CA ILE A 149 -4.43 -6.09 -1.67
C ILE A 149 -5.63 -5.85 -2.58
N ASN A 150 -5.60 -4.82 -3.42
CA ASN A 150 -6.70 -4.47 -4.32
C ASN A 150 -6.90 -5.51 -5.44
N GLY A 151 -5.86 -6.24 -5.83
CA GLY A 151 -5.94 -7.31 -6.83
C GLY A 151 -6.28 -8.66 -6.20
N GLU A 152 -5.27 -9.28 -5.61
CA GLU A 152 -5.34 -10.65 -5.08
C GLU A 152 -6.21 -10.71 -3.83
N GLY A 153 -6.02 -9.77 -2.90
CA GLY A 153 -6.78 -9.72 -1.64
C GLY A 153 -8.28 -9.58 -1.88
N GLU A 154 -8.70 -8.61 -2.69
CA GLU A 154 -10.12 -8.47 -3.03
C GLU A 154 -10.69 -9.68 -3.77
N THR A 155 -9.90 -10.33 -4.64
CA THR A 155 -10.32 -11.54 -5.34
C THR A 155 -10.54 -12.71 -4.36
N ALA A 156 -9.61 -12.91 -3.43
CA ALA A 156 -9.73 -13.90 -2.37
C ALA A 156 -10.95 -13.61 -1.48
N PHE A 157 -11.16 -12.35 -1.09
CA PHE A 157 -12.33 -11.93 -0.33
C PHE A 157 -13.64 -12.27 -1.04
N ARG A 158 -13.78 -11.89 -2.31
CA ARG A 158 -15.01 -12.14 -3.09
C ARG A 158 -15.33 -13.62 -3.18
N LYS A 159 -14.33 -14.44 -3.51
CA LYS A 159 -14.48 -15.91 -3.59
C LYS A 159 -14.92 -16.51 -2.25
N ALA A 160 -14.37 -16.05 -1.14
CA ALA A 160 -14.72 -16.53 0.19
C ALA A 160 -16.12 -16.04 0.64
N ARG A 161 -16.46 -14.77 0.34
CA ARG A 161 -17.70 -14.13 0.78
C ARG A 161 -18.92 -14.55 -0.06
N PHE A 162 -18.70 -14.78 -1.36
CA PHE A 162 -19.72 -15.05 -2.37
C PHE A 162 -19.31 -16.26 -3.25
N PRO A 163 -19.29 -17.49 -2.71
CA PRO A 163 -18.72 -18.65 -3.41
C PRO A 163 -19.50 -19.14 -4.65
N GLN A 164 -20.63 -18.49 -4.98
CA GLN A 164 -21.48 -18.82 -6.13
C GLN A 164 -21.43 -17.76 -7.24
N GLN A 165 -20.60 -16.72 -7.07
CA GLN A 165 -20.32 -15.68 -8.06
C GLN A 165 -18.89 -15.84 -8.56
#